data_AF-Q5F3B2-F1
#
_entry.id   AF-Q5F3B2-F1
#
_cell.length_a   1.000
_cell.length_b   1.000
_cell.length_c   1.000
_cell.angle_alpha   90.00
_cell.angle_beta   90.00
_cell.angle_gamma   90.00
#
_symmetry.space_group_name_H-M   'P 1'
#
loop_
_entity.id
_entity.type
_entity.pdbx_description
1 polymer ?
#
loop_
_entity_poly.entity_id
_entity_poly.type
_entity_poly.pdbx_seq_one_letter_code
_entity_poly.pdbx_strand_id
1 'polypeptide(L)'
;MFRSLLVAAAQRPQAPGPGPPRPPPPAGPAAEALEAQFSCPICLEVFHRAVGIAGCGHTFCGECLQPCLQVPSPLCPLCRMPFDPKKVEKASSVEKQLSSYKAPCRGCSKKVTLAKMRSHVSSCAKVQEQMANCPKFVPVVPTSQPIPSNIPNRSTFVCPYCGARNLDQQELVKHCMENHRNDPNKVVCPVCSAMPWGDPSYKSANFLQHLLHRHKFSYDTFVDYNIDEEAALQAALALSLSEN
;
A
#
# COMPACT_ATOMS: atom_id res chain seq x y z
N MET A 1 42.61 10.10 83.84
CA MET A 1 41.55 11.10 84.12
C MET A 1 41.03 11.65 82.80
N PHE A 2 39.71 11.70 82.63
CA PHE A 2 38.92 12.41 81.61
C PHE A 2 39.06 11.98 80.13
N ARG A 3 38.02 11.94 79.30
CA ARG A 3 36.58 11.66 79.39
C ARG A 3 36.14 11.65 77.93
N SER A 4 35.27 10.72 77.57
CA SER A 4 34.60 10.58 76.28
C SER A 4 33.90 11.86 75.79
N LEU A 5 33.70 11.99 74.47
CA LEU A 5 32.36 12.12 73.87
C LEU A 5 32.40 12.02 72.33
N LEU A 6 31.32 11.44 71.83
CA LEU A 6 31.02 10.93 70.49
C LEU A 6 30.53 12.04 69.55
N VAL A 7 30.56 11.80 68.24
CA VAL A 7 29.38 11.50 67.39
C VAL A 7 29.84 11.39 65.92
N ALA A 8 29.33 10.36 65.24
CA ALA A 8 29.62 9.97 63.87
C ALA A 8 28.73 10.67 62.83
N ALA A 9 29.18 10.77 61.58
CA ALA A 9 28.45 10.29 60.38
C ALA A 9 29.32 10.37 59.11
N ALA A 10 29.05 9.43 58.21
CA ALA A 10 29.88 8.96 57.09
C ALA A 10 30.00 9.88 55.84
N GLN A 11 31.23 9.91 55.32
CA GLN A 11 31.74 9.74 53.94
C GLN A 11 30.98 10.27 52.69
N ARG A 12 31.74 11.04 51.88
CA ARG A 12 31.84 11.05 50.39
C ARG A 12 33.02 11.98 50.00
N PRO A 13 33.54 12.06 48.75
CA PRO A 13 33.16 11.38 47.49
C PRO A 13 34.33 10.71 46.71
N GLN A 14 34.01 9.79 45.78
CA GLN A 14 34.96 9.13 44.86
C GLN A 14 35.01 9.82 43.48
N ALA A 15 36.15 9.65 42.80
CA ALA A 15 36.61 10.31 41.55
C ALA A 15 35.85 9.89 40.26
N PRO A 16 35.92 10.68 39.17
CA PRO A 16 35.17 10.43 37.94
C PRO A 16 35.83 9.35 37.07
N GLY A 17 35.04 8.37 36.61
CA GLY A 17 35.44 7.33 35.67
C GLY A 17 35.30 7.73 34.19
N PRO A 18 35.85 6.93 33.26
CA PRO A 18 35.89 7.24 31.82
C PRO A 18 34.50 7.12 31.17
N GLY A 19 34.18 8.07 30.29
CA GLY A 19 32.87 8.17 29.61
C GLY A 19 32.57 7.06 28.59
N PRO A 20 31.29 6.92 28.18
CA PRO A 20 30.83 5.85 27.30
C PRO A 20 31.36 5.98 25.86
N PRO A 21 31.50 4.86 25.12
CA PRO A 21 31.94 4.87 23.73
C PRO A 21 30.91 5.57 22.82
N ARG A 22 31.42 6.39 21.89
CA ARG A 22 30.64 7.13 20.88
C ARG A 22 29.92 6.15 19.93
N PRO A 23 28.66 6.39 19.54
CA PRO A 23 27.95 5.54 18.60
C PRO A 23 28.61 5.52 17.21
N PRO A 24 28.56 4.40 16.47
CA PRO A 24 29.11 4.31 15.13
C PRO A 24 28.37 5.26 14.16
N PRO A 25 29.05 5.84 13.16
CA PRO A 25 28.41 6.71 12.18
C PRO A 25 27.39 5.91 11.34
N PRO A 26 26.31 6.55 10.86
CA PRO A 26 25.32 5.89 10.01
C PRO A 26 25.98 5.33 8.75
N ALA A 27 25.56 4.13 8.33
CA ALA A 27 25.95 3.55 7.05
C ALA A 27 25.52 4.51 5.94
N GLY A 28 26.46 4.95 5.10
CA GLY A 28 26.22 5.99 4.09
C GLY A 28 25.12 5.65 3.06
N PRO A 29 24.70 6.64 2.26
CA PRO A 29 23.54 6.57 1.34
C PRO A 29 23.59 5.39 0.34
N ALA A 30 24.77 4.82 0.09
CA ALA A 30 24.94 3.66 -0.77
C ALA A 30 24.29 2.38 -0.22
N ALA A 31 24.18 2.20 1.11
CA ALA A 31 23.61 0.98 1.69
C ALA A 31 22.08 0.93 1.58
N GLU A 32 21.40 2.07 1.82
CA GLU A 32 19.94 2.18 1.71
C GLU A 32 19.46 2.08 0.25
N ALA A 33 20.19 2.69 -0.68
CA ALA A 33 19.90 2.59 -2.11
C ALA A 33 19.97 1.13 -2.61
N LEU A 34 20.91 0.35 -2.09
CA LEU A 34 21.10 -1.04 -2.49
C LEU A 34 19.94 -1.93 -2.01
N GLU A 35 19.48 -1.76 -0.77
CA GLU A 35 18.37 -2.57 -0.23
C GLU A 35 17.05 -2.25 -0.95
N ALA A 36 16.82 -0.98 -1.31
CA ALA A 36 15.66 -0.56 -2.10
C ALA A 36 15.64 -1.25 -3.49
N GLN A 37 16.80 -1.38 -4.14
CA GLN A 37 16.91 -2.05 -5.44
C GLN A 37 16.57 -3.56 -5.39
N PHE A 38 16.77 -4.20 -4.24
CA PHE A 38 16.49 -5.63 -4.04
C PHE A 38 15.23 -5.87 -3.19
N SER A 39 14.34 -4.88 -3.08
CA SER A 39 13.10 -4.98 -2.32
C SER A 39 11.92 -5.38 -3.20
N CYS A 40 11.07 -6.25 -2.68
CA CYS A 40 9.83 -6.65 -3.34
C CYS A 40 8.78 -5.55 -3.21
N PRO A 41 8.16 -5.09 -4.32
CA PRO A 41 7.15 -4.03 -4.27
C PRO A 41 5.87 -4.40 -3.52
N ILE A 42 5.63 -5.69 -3.27
CA ILE A 42 4.42 -6.19 -2.61
C ILE A 42 4.61 -6.27 -1.09
N CYS A 43 5.68 -6.93 -0.61
CA CYS A 43 5.93 -7.09 0.83
C CYS A 43 6.93 -6.08 1.40
N LEU A 44 7.57 -5.26 0.56
CA LEU A 44 8.58 -4.25 0.92
C LEU A 44 9.82 -4.81 1.63
N GLU A 45 10.03 -6.12 1.55
CA GLU A 45 11.20 -6.81 2.07
C GLU A 45 12.14 -7.24 0.94
N VAL A 46 13.38 -7.61 1.28
CA VAL A 46 14.33 -8.19 0.32
C VAL A 46 13.71 -9.41 -0.41
N PHE A 47 13.91 -9.49 -1.73
CA PHE A 47 13.33 -10.54 -2.57
C PHE A 47 13.59 -11.95 -2.01
N HIS A 48 12.55 -12.78 -1.99
CA HIS A 48 12.62 -14.20 -1.64
C HIS A 48 12.07 -15.03 -2.80
N ARG A 49 12.90 -15.94 -3.34
CA ARG A 49 12.60 -16.73 -4.56
C ARG A 49 12.11 -15.81 -5.69
N ALA A 50 12.97 -14.90 -6.12
CA ALA A 50 12.61 -13.79 -7.01
C ALA A 50 12.07 -14.32 -8.35
N VAL A 51 10.95 -13.76 -8.81
CA VAL A 51 10.34 -14.05 -10.12
C VAL A 51 10.11 -12.76 -10.89
N GLY A 52 10.35 -12.80 -12.20
CA GLY A 52 10.17 -11.68 -13.12
C GLY A 52 9.03 -11.94 -14.09
N ILE A 53 8.27 -10.90 -14.42
CA ILE A 53 7.26 -10.92 -15.48
C ILE A 53 7.94 -10.54 -16.80
N ALA A 54 8.07 -11.47 -17.75
CA ALA A 54 8.85 -11.24 -18.97
C ALA A 54 8.39 -10.02 -19.81
N GLY A 55 7.09 -9.73 -19.82
CA GLY A 55 6.53 -8.63 -20.64
C GLY A 55 6.87 -7.22 -20.15
N CYS A 56 7.03 -7.02 -18.83
CA CYS A 56 7.30 -5.70 -18.25
C CYS A 56 8.59 -5.61 -17.43
N GLY A 57 9.27 -6.74 -17.19
CA GLY A 57 10.53 -6.80 -16.44
C GLY A 57 10.43 -6.62 -14.92
N HIS A 58 9.23 -6.36 -14.39
CA HIS A 58 9.03 -6.19 -12.95
C HIS A 58 9.26 -7.50 -12.19
N THR A 59 9.99 -7.39 -11.07
CA THR A 59 10.40 -8.52 -10.22
C THR A 59 9.66 -8.49 -8.88
N PHE A 60 9.29 -9.67 -8.38
CA PHE A 60 8.55 -9.87 -7.13
C PHE A 60 9.10 -11.09 -6.39
N CYS A 61 8.74 -11.27 -5.11
CA CYS A 61 8.88 -12.58 -4.46
C CYS A 61 7.92 -13.58 -5.12
N GLY A 62 8.34 -14.84 -5.28
CA GLY A 62 7.50 -15.88 -5.86
C GLY A 62 6.18 -16.04 -5.12
N GLU A 63 6.21 -16.00 -3.78
CA GLU A 63 5.02 -16.09 -2.92
C GLU A 63 4.13 -14.84 -3.03
N CYS A 64 4.72 -13.66 -3.19
CA CYS A 64 3.96 -12.41 -3.29
C CYS A 64 3.22 -12.28 -4.62
N LEU A 65 3.79 -12.78 -5.73
CA LEU A 65 3.13 -12.76 -7.04
C LEU A 65 2.11 -13.89 -7.20
N GLN A 66 2.21 -14.95 -6.39
CA GLN A 66 1.41 -16.18 -6.52
C GLN A 66 -0.11 -15.92 -6.63
N PRO A 67 -0.74 -15.06 -5.79
CA PRO A 67 -2.17 -14.76 -5.91
C PRO A 67 -2.56 -14.19 -7.26
N CYS A 68 -1.71 -13.36 -7.87
CA CYS A 68 -1.95 -12.82 -9.21
C CYS A 68 -1.92 -13.90 -10.29
N LEU A 69 -1.22 -15.02 -10.09
CA LEU A 69 -1.17 -16.09 -11.08
C LEU A 69 -2.44 -16.96 -11.10
N GLN A 70 -3.30 -16.84 -10.09
CA GLN A 70 -4.54 -17.61 -9.97
C GLN A 70 -5.74 -16.95 -10.66
N VAL A 71 -5.66 -15.66 -10.99
CA VAL A 71 -6.77 -14.95 -11.63
C VAL A 71 -6.72 -15.08 -13.16
N PRO A 72 -7.88 -15.18 -13.84
CA PRO A 72 -7.93 -15.05 -15.30
C PRO A 72 -7.39 -13.67 -15.72
N SER A 73 -6.57 -13.63 -16.78
CA SER A 73 -5.96 -12.40 -17.32
C SER A 73 -5.24 -11.53 -16.26
N PRO A 74 -4.11 -11.99 -15.70
CA PRO A 74 -3.47 -11.29 -14.60
C PRO A 74 -2.79 -10.00 -15.05
N LEU A 75 -2.82 -9.00 -14.17
CA LEU A 75 -2.19 -7.68 -14.37
C LEU A 75 -0.97 -7.55 -13.45
N CYS A 76 0.11 -6.95 -13.95
CA CYS A 76 1.31 -6.71 -13.16
C CYS A 76 0.96 -5.80 -11.95
N PRO A 77 1.33 -6.17 -10.71
CA PRO A 77 1.04 -5.34 -9.53
C PRO A 77 1.66 -3.94 -9.55
N LEU A 78 2.71 -3.73 -10.34
CA LEU A 78 3.42 -2.45 -10.44
C LEU A 78 2.89 -1.56 -11.57
N CYS A 79 2.84 -2.06 -12.80
CA CYS A 79 2.48 -1.25 -13.97
C CYS A 79 1.09 -1.55 -14.54
N ARG A 80 0.35 -2.49 -13.94
CA ARG A 80 -0.97 -2.96 -14.38
C ARG A 80 -1.02 -3.54 -15.80
N MET A 81 0.14 -3.71 -16.46
CA MET A 81 0.22 -4.35 -17.77
C MET A 81 -0.26 -5.81 -17.69
N PRO A 82 -1.16 -6.25 -18.57
CA PRO A 82 -1.53 -7.65 -18.69
C PRO A 82 -0.30 -8.52 -18.99
N PHE A 83 -0.23 -9.70 -18.38
CA PHE A 83 0.85 -10.64 -18.65
C PHE A 83 0.36 -12.09 -18.72
N ASP A 84 1.13 -12.95 -19.38
CA ASP A 84 0.87 -14.39 -19.43
C ASP A 84 1.48 -15.03 -18.17
N PRO A 85 0.70 -15.71 -17.30
CA PRO A 85 1.22 -16.37 -16.11
C PRO A 85 2.26 -17.44 -16.42
N LYS A 86 2.28 -18.01 -17.64
CA LYS A 86 3.29 -18.97 -18.09
C LYS A 86 4.64 -18.32 -18.42
N LYS A 87 4.67 -17.01 -18.63
CA LYS A 87 5.89 -16.22 -18.92
C LYS A 87 6.47 -15.55 -17.66
N VAL A 88 6.11 -16.09 -16.49
CA VAL A 88 6.72 -15.71 -15.22
C VAL A 88 7.87 -16.66 -14.95
N GLU A 89 9.07 -16.13 -14.91
CA GLU A 89 10.30 -16.91 -14.81
C GLU A 89 11.09 -16.54 -13.57
N LYS A 90 11.93 -17.47 -13.09
CA LYS A 90 12.84 -17.19 -11.98
C LYS A 90 13.83 -16.10 -12.38
N ALA A 91 13.96 -15.08 -11.55
CA ALA A 91 14.91 -14.00 -11.75
C ALA A 91 16.31 -14.42 -11.24
N SER A 92 16.93 -15.41 -11.89
CA SER A 92 18.20 -16.00 -11.44
C SER A 92 19.36 -14.99 -11.35
N SER A 93 19.33 -13.93 -12.16
CA SER A 93 20.29 -12.82 -12.04
C SER A 93 20.14 -12.10 -10.70
N VAL A 94 18.91 -11.80 -10.30
CA VAL A 94 18.58 -11.14 -9.03
C VAL A 94 19.00 -12.04 -7.86
N GLU A 95 18.73 -13.34 -7.90
CA GLU A 95 19.15 -14.28 -6.84
C GLU A 95 20.68 -14.35 -6.67
N LYS A 96 21.44 -14.30 -7.77
CA LYS A 96 22.92 -14.23 -7.74
C LYS A 96 23.40 -12.91 -7.13
N GLN A 97 22.76 -11.79 -7.48
CA GLN A 97 23.06 -10.48 -6.89
C GLN A 97 22.77 -10.46 -5.38
N LEU A 98 21.62 -10.99 -4.94
CA LEU A 98 21.29 -11.11 -3.52
C LEU A 98 22.33 -11.90 -2.72
N SER A 99 22.99 -12.88 -3.35
CA SER A 99 24.04 -13.67 -2.73
C SER A 99 25.38 -12.93 -2.64
N SER A 100 25.61 -11.95 -3.52
CA SER A 100 26.87 -11.21 -3.64
C SER A 100 26.93 -9.99 -2.72
N TYR A 101 25.78 -9.32 -2.52
CA TYR A 101 25.72 -8.10 -1.72
C TYR A 101 25.44 -8.38 -0.24
N LYS A 102 26.06 -7.56 0.62
CA LYS A 102 25.82 -7.54 2.07
C LYS A 102 25.34 -6.16 2.48
N ALA A 103 24.31 -6.11 3.32
CA ALA A 103 23.78 -4.88 3.90
C ALA A 103 23.70 -5.00 5.43
N PRO A 104 23.78 -3.90 6.19
CA PRO A 104 23.55 -3.92 7.62
C PRO A 104 22.06 -4.13 7.93
N CYS A 105 21.75 -5.00 8.89
CA CYS A 105 20.38 -5.15 9.40
C CYS A 105 19.88 -3.86 10.06
N ARG A 106 18.66 -3.43 9.75
CA ARG A 106 18.02 -2.21 10.32
C ARG A 106 17.86 -2.22 11.84
N GLY A 107 17.83 -3.40 12.47
CA GLY A 107 17.76 -3.54 13.92
C GLY A 107 19.14 -3.56 14.58
N CYS A 108 19.93 -4.61 14.30
CA CYS A 108 21.19 -4.85 15.02
C CYS A 108 22.45 -4.33 14.31
N SER A 109 22.33 -3.72 13.13
CA SER A 109 23.45 -3.24 12.30
C SER A 109 24.46 -4.31 11.84
N LYS A 110 24.20 -5.59 12.08
CA LYS A 110 25.05 -6.69 11.61
C LYS A 110 25.00 -6.76 10.08
N LYS A 111 26.17 -6.85 9.42
CA LYS A 111 26.26 -7.05 7.97
C LYS A 111 25.83 -8.47 7.62
N VAL A 112 24.73 -8.60 6.88
CA VAL A 112 24.15 -9.87 6.44
C VAL A 112 24.04 -9.87 4.92
N THR A 113 24.33 -11.00 4.28
CA THR A 113 24.09 -11.18 2.84
C THR A 113 22.60 -11.00 2.55
N LEU A 114 22.24 -10.27 1.49
CA LEU A 114 20.83 -9.98 1.19
C LEU A 114 19.98 -11.27 1.06
N ALA A 115 20.53 -12.34 0.48
CA ALA A 115 19.90 -13.65 0.41
C ALA A 115 19.50 -14.25 1.79
N LYS A 116 20.17 -13.85 2.87
CA LYS A 116 19.89 -14.31 4.25
C LYS A 116 19.19 -13.24 5.10
N MET A 117 18.91 -12.07 4.55
CA MET A 117 18.39 -10.93 5.31
C MET A 117 17.01 -11.22 5.90
N ARG A 118 16.08 -11.81 5.13
CA ARG A 118 14.74 -12.18 5.63
C ARG A 118 14.80 -13.10 6.85
N SER A 119 15.61 -14.16 6.79
CA SER A 119 15.80 -15.10 7.91
C SER A 119 16.49 -14.46 9.12
N HIS A 120 17.38 -13.50 8.88
CA HIS A 120 18.00 -12.73 9.95
C HIS A 120 16.99 -11.79 10.62
N VAL A 121 16.24 -11.02 9.83
CA VAL A 121 15.24 -10.05 10.32
C VAL A 121 14.18 -10.74 11.15
N SER A 122 13.67 -11.91 10.72
CA SER A 122 12.66 -12.65 11.48
C SER A 122 13.14 -13.12 12.87
N SER A 123 14.45 -13.31 13.05
CA SER A 123 15.07 -13.76 14.30
C SER A 123 15.89 -12.67 15.02
N CYS A 124 15.90 -11.44 14.52
CA CYS A 124 16.71 -10.36 15.08
C CYS A 124 15.99 -9.72 16.28
N ALA A 125 16.52 -9.92 17.49
CA ALA A 125 15.96 -9.34 18.72
C ALA A 125 15.76 -7.82 18.62
N LYS A 126 16.71 -7.09 18.02
CA LYS A 126 16.61 -5.64 17.83
C LYS A 126 15.49 -5.23 16.87
N VAL A 127 15.23 -6.01 15.81
CA VAL A 127 14.10 -5.73 14.92
C VAL A 127 12.78 -6.08 15.62
N GLN A 128 12.72 -7.19 16.36
CA GLN A 128 11.54 -7.57 17.12
C GLN A 128 11.18 -6.52 18.19
N GLU A 129 12.17 -5.97 18.90
CA GLU A 129 12.01 -4.83 19.82
C GLU A 129 11.44 -3.60 19.11
N GLN A 130 11.97 -3.25 17.93
CA GLN A 130 11.48 -2.13 17.13
C GLN A 130 10.03 -2.35 16.66
N MET A 131 9.69 -3.55 16.17
CA MET A 131 8.34 -3.90 15.73
C MET A 131 7.34 -3.92 16.89
N ALA A 132 7.78 -4.30 18.10
CA ALA A 132 6.94 -4.26 19.30
C ALA A 132 6.59 -2.82 19.72
N ASN A 133 7.44 -1.85 19.40
CA ASN A 133 7.21 -0.43 19.66
C ASN A 133 6.39 0.28 18.57
N CYS A 134 6.14 -0.36 17.41
CA CYS A 134 5.26 0.22 16.40
C CYS A 134 3.80 0.20 16.89
N PRO A 135 2.99 1.25 16.58
CA PRO A 135 1.56 1.22 16.83
C PRO A 135 0.97 -0.01 16.17
N LYS A 136 0.47 -0.95 16.97
CA LYS A 136 -0.29 -2.08 16.43
C LYS A 136 -1.59 -1.51 15.89
N PHE A 137 -1.92 -1.81 14.64
CA PHE A 137 -3.25 -1.54 14.13
C PHE A 137 -4.24 -2.33 15.00
N VAL A 138 -4.99 -1.61 15.81
CA VAL A 138 -6.15 -2.13 16.53
C VAL A 138 -7.34 -1.55 15.78
N PRO A 139 -8.09 -2.37 15.02
CA PRO A 139 -9.34 -1.91 14.43
C PRO A 139 -10.19 -1.25 15.53
N VAL A 140 -10.80 -0.09 15.23
CA VAL A 140 -11.64 0.66 16.18
C VAL A 140 -12.79 -0.19 16.73
N VAL A 141 -13.15 -1.26 16.02
CA VAL A 141 -14.08 -2.31 16.44
C VAL A 141 -13.65 -3.63 15.79
N PRO A 142 -13.76 -4.79 16.47
CA PRO A 142 -13.67 -6.08 15.80
C PRO A 142 -14.77 -6.15 14.76
N THR A 143 -14.43 -6.05 13.47
CA THR A 143 -15.42 -6.11 12.41
C THR A 143 -15.95 -7.53 12.31
N SER A 144 -17.06 -7.80 13.01
CA SER A 144 -17.93 -8.96 12.78
C SER A 144 -18.84 -8.75 11.56
N GLN A 145 -18.67 -7.66 10.80
CA GLN A 145 -19.43 -7.48 9.58
C GLN A 145 -18.97 -8.53 8.57
N PRO A 146 -19.86 -9.42 8.09
CA PRO A 146 -19.53 -10.25 6.96
C PRO A 146 -19.12 -9.33 5.81
N ILE A 147 -18.06 -9.70 5.07
CA ILE A 147 -17.66 -8.98 3.86
C ILE A 147 -18.93 -8.82 3.02
N PRO A 148 -19.45 -7.59 2.81
CA PRO A 148 -20.68 -7.42 2.07
C PRO A 148 -20.39 -7.78 0.62
N SER A 149 -20.65 -9.03 0.23
CA SER A 149 -20.44 -9.50 -1.14
C SER A 149 -21.40 -8.83 -2.13
N ASN A 150 -22.40 -8.11 -1.63
CA ASN A 150 -23.45 -7.44 -2.39
C ASN A 150 -23.38 -5.90 -2.31
N ILE A 151 -22.29 -5.30 -1.82
CA ILE A 151 -22.12 -3.85 -1.99
C ILE A 151 -21.52 -3.62 -3.39
N PRO A 152 -22.28 -3.02 -4.33
CA PRO A 152 -21.74 -2.72 -5.65
C PRO A 152 -20.52 -1.81 -5.51
N ASN A 153 -19.45 -2.14 -6.22
CA ASN A 153 -18.25 -1.32 -6.26
C ASN A 153 -18.57 0.03 -6.92
N ARG A 154 -18.45 1.11 -6.15
CA ARG A 154 -18.68 2.48 -6.61
C ARG A 154 -17.38 3.29 -6.78
N SER A 155 -16.24 2.71 -6.41
CA SER A 155 -14.95 3.42 -6.45
C SER A 155 -14.12 3.09 -7.69
N THR A 156 -14.25 1.87 -8.21
CA THR A 156 -13.53 1.44 -9.41
C THR A 156 -14.43 0.72 -10.39
N PHE A 157 -14.24 1.04 -11.66
CA PHE A 157 -15.09 0.63 -12.76
C PHE A 157 -14.30 -0.19 -13.78
N VAL A 158 -15.06 -0.91 -14.61
CA VAL A 158 -14.54 -1.62 -15.77
C VAL A 158 -14.89 -0.81 -17.01
N CYS A 159 -13.91 -0.51 -17.86
CA CYS A 159 -14.17 0.14 -19.14
C CYS A 159 -15.11 -0.74 -19.97
N PRO A 160 -16.28 -0.24 -20.38
CA PRO A 160 -17.26 -1.09 -21.04
C PRO A 160 -16.93 -1.36 -22.52
N TYR A 161 -15.95 -0.67 -23.10
CA TYR A 161 -15.45 -0.93 -24.46
C TYR A 161 -14.43 -2.07 -24.51
N CYS A 162 -13.42 -2.03 -23.64
CA CYS A 162 -12.27 -2.95 -23.72
C CYS A 162 -12.10 -3.87 -22.50
N GLY A 163 -12.89 -3.69 -21.45
CA GLY A 163 -12.80 -4.50 -20.23
C GLY A 163 -11.65 -4.13 -19.29
N ALA A 164 -10.93 -3.02 -19.52
CA ALA A 164 -9.91 -2.52 -18.60
C ALA A 164 -10.51 -2.31 -17.20
N ARG A 165 -9.95 -2.95 -16.18
CA ARG A 165 -10.49 -2.98 -14.81
C ARG A 165 -9.76 -2.01 -13.88
N ASN A 166 -10.37 -1.75 -12.72
CA ASN A 166 -9.79 -0.97 -11.63
C ASN A 166 -9.51 0.49 -12.01
N LEU A 167 -10.36 1.07 -12.87
CA LEU A 167 -10.29 2.48 -13.24
C LEU A 167 -11.16 3.25 -12.27
N ASP A 168 -10.62 4.24 -11.56
CA ASP A 168 -11.50 5.19 -10.85
C ASP A 168 -12.32 6.04 -11.85
N GLN A 169 -13.20 6.92 -11.36
CA GLN A 169 -14.05 7.74 -12.24
C GLN A 169 -13.21 8.62 -13.20
N GLN A 170 -12.15 9.28 -12.70
CA GLN A 170 -11.29 10.15 -13.50
C GLN A 170 -10.42 9.34 -14.48
N GLU A 171 -9.89 8.20 -14.05
CA GLU A 171 -9.13 7.27 -14.89
C GLU A 171 -10.02 6.65 -15.98
N LEU A 172 -11.28 6.35 -15.69
CA LEU A 172 -12.24 5.87 -16.68
C LEU A 172 -12.51 6.93 -17.74
N VAL A 173 -12.73 8.19 -17.34
CA VAL A 173 -12.88 9.33 -18.27
C VAL A 173 -11.64 9.45 -19.16
N LYS A 174 -10.46 9.53 -18.55
CA LYS A 174 -9.19 9.67 -19.27
C LYS A 174 -8.95 8.50 -20.22
N HIS A 175 -9.11 7.27 -19.74
CA HIS A 175 -8.96 6.06 -20.53
C HIS A 175 -9.89 6.05 -21.75
N CYS A 176 -11.17 6.36 -21.55
CA CYS A 176 -12.14 6.40 -22.64
C CYS A 176 -11.86 7.52 -23.65
N MET A 177 -11.40 8.69 -23.20
CA MET A 177 -10.97 9.77 -24.10
C MET A 177 -9.74 9.41 -24.94
N GLU A 178 -8.75 8.76 -24.34
CA GLU A 178 -7.47 8.45 -25.00
C GLU A 178 -7.58 7.23 -25.93
N ASN A 179 -8.41 6.24 -25.59
CA ASN A 179 -8.43 4.94 -26.28
C ASN A 179 -9.68 4.71 -27.13
N HIS A 180 -10.81 5.37 -26.83
CA HIS A 180 -12.13 5.03 -27.40
C HIS A 180 -12.88 6.24 -27.99
N ARG A 181 -12.16 7.32 -28.37
CA ARG A 181 -12.76 8.58 -28.82
C ARG A 181 -13.77 8.44 -29.97
N ASN A 182 -13.55 7.47 -30.86
CA ASN A 182 -14.35 7.24 -32.06
C ASN A 182 -15.01 5.85 -32.06
N ASP A 183 -15.13 5.19 -30.90
CA ASP A 183 -15.76 3.87 -30.82
C ASP A 183 -17.30 3.99 -30.99
N PRO A 184 -17.91 3.35 -32.01
CA PRO A 184 -19.35 3.49 -32.30
C PRO A 184 -20.23 2.59 -31.41
N ASN A 185 -19.65 1.72 -30.58
CA ASN A 185 -20.39 0.73 -29.83
C ASN A 185 -21.26 1.37 -28.74
N LYS A 186 -22.50 0.90 -28.62
CA LYS A 186 -23.40 1.29 -27.54
C LYS A 186 -23.06 0.50 -26.28
N VAL A 187 -22.67 1.19 -25.23
CA VAL A 187 -22.18 0.60 -23.99
C VAL A 187 -22.98 1.09 -22.78
N VAL A 188 -23.03 0.26 -21.74
CA VAL A 188 -23.64 0.63 -20.46
C VAL A 188 -22.64 1.44 -19.65
N CYS A 189 -23.07 2.54 -19.05
CA CYS A 189 -22.21 3.34 -18.17
C CYS A 189 -22.01 2.62 -16.83
N PRO A 190 -20.79 2.15 -16.50
CA PRO A 190 -20.56 1.41 -15.25
C PRO A 190 -20.78 2.27 -14.01
N VAL A 191 -20.58 3.59 -14.12
CA VAL A 191 -20.82 4.55 -13.04
C VAL A 191 -22.31 4.67 -12.76
N CYS A 192 -23.15 4.86 -13.80
CA CYS A 192 -24.60 4.87 -13.63
C CYS A 192 -25.11 3.54 -13.09
N SER A 193 -24.66 2.40 -13.62
CA SER A 193 -25.12 1.07 -13.18
C SER A 193 -24.72 0.73 -11.75
N ALA A 194 -23.74 1.42 -11.16
CA ALA A 194 -23.38 1.26 -9.75
C ALA A 194 -24.28 2.07 -8.79
N MET A 195 -25.09 2.99 -9.33
CA MET A 195 -26.04 3.80 -8.54
C MET A 195 -27.33 3.00 -8.25
N PRO A 196 -28.01 3.24 -7.12
CA PRO A 196 -29.27 2.55 -6.77
C PRO A 196 -30.38 2.68 -7.81
N TRP A 197 -30.41 3.80 -8.53
CA TRP A 197 -31.38 4.12 -9.59
C TRP A 197 -30.80 3.96 -11.00
N GLY A 198 -29.63 3.31 -11.13
CA GLY A 198 -29.02 3.00 -12.41
C GLY A 198 -29.77 1.89 -13.13
N ASP A 199 -29.82 1.96 -14.46
CA ASP A 199 -30.31 0.87 -15.31
C ASP A 199 -29.11 0.10 -15.90
N PRO A 200 -28.84 -1.14 -15.45
CA PRO A 200 -27.76 -1.98 -15.99
C PRO A 200 -27.97 -2.41 -17.45
N SER A 201 -29.18 -2.26 -18.00
CA SER A 201 -29.51 -2.63 -19.38
C SER A 201 -29.42 -1.45 -20.36
N TYR A 202 -29.35 -0.21 -19.85
CA TYR A 202 -29.33 0.98 -20.68
C TYR A 202 -27.98 1.18 -21.38
N LYS A 203 -27.97 0.97 -22.70
CA LYS A 203 -26.80 1.20 -23.56
C LYS A 203 -26.84 2.60 -24.15
N SER A 204 -25.91 3.45 -23.73
CA SER A 204 -25.77 4.80 -24.26
C SER A 204 -25.14 4.78 -25.65
N ALA A 205 -25.76 5.48 -26.61
CA ALA A 205 -25.19 5.71 -27.94
C ALA A 205 -24.12 6.80 -27.95
N ASN A 206 -24.00 7.58 -26.87
CA ASN A 206 -23.03 8.66 -26.72
C ASN A 206 -22.38 8.59 -25.33
N PHE A 207 -21.85 7.41 -25.00
CA PHE A 207 -21.32 7.13 -23.67
C PHE A 207 -20.17 8.08 -23.29
N LEU A 208 -19.26 8.41 -24.21
CA LEU A 208 -18.13 9.29 -23.90
C LEU A 208 -18.59 10.70 -23.50
N GLN A 209 -19.53 11.29 -24.23
CA GLN A 209 -20.07 12.60 -23.88
C GLN A 209 -20.86 12.53 -22.57
N HIS A 210 -21.66 11.49 -22.38
CA HIS A 210 -22.36 11.26 -21.12
C HIS A 210 -21.39 11.20 -19.93
N LEU A 211 -20.30 10.46 -20.06
CA LEU A 211 -19.27 10.30 -19.04
C LEU A 211 -18.60 11.65 -18.72
N LEU A 212 -18.25 12.43 -19.74
CA LEU A 212 -17.64 13.75 -19.60
C LEU A 212 -18.54 14.80 -18.94
N HIS A 213 -19.85 14.75 -19.21
CA HIS A 213 -20.78 15.74 -18.70
C HIS A 213 -21.32 15.37 -17.31
N ARG A 214 -21.70 14.10 -17.11
CA ARG A 214 -22.42 13.65 -15.92
C ARG A 214 -21.51 13.08 -14.83
N HIS A 215 -20.31 12.64 -15.19
CA HIS A 215 -19.35 12.01 -14.28
C HIS A 215 -18.03 12.78 -14.22
N LYS A 216 -18.08 14.09 -14.49
CA LYS A 216 -16.96 15.01 -14.21
C LYS A 216 -16.68 15.11 -12.70
N PHE A 217 -17.69 14.86 -11.87
CA PHE A 217 -17.62 14.87 -10.41
C PHE A 217 -18.05 13.53 -9.82
N SER A 218 -17.47 13.17 -8.68
CA SER A 218 -17.82 11.95 -7.95
C SER A 218 -19.01 12.22 -7.04
N TYR A 219 -20.11 11.49 -7.23
CA TYR A 219 -21.26 11.57 -6.33
C TYR A 219 -20.89 11.21 -4.90
N ASP A 220 -19.98 10.26 -4.69
CA ASP A 220 -19.54 9.82 -3.37
C ASP A 220 -18.85 10.93 -2.57
N THR A 221 -18.41 12.01 -3.23
CA THR A 221 -17.84 13.19 -2.58
C THR A 221 -18.91 14.19 -2.12
N PHE A 222 -20.09 14.20 -2.74
CA PHE A 222 -21.11 15.24 -2.53
C PHE A 222 -22.44 14.71 -2.00
N VAL A 223 -22.66 13.39 -2.02
CA VAL A 223 -23.91 12.75 -1.62
C VAL A 223 -23.61 11.69 -0.57
N ASP A 224 -24.14 11.89 0.63
CA ASP A 224 -24.20 10.84 1.64
C ASP A 224 -25.44 9.97 1.38
N TYR A 225 -25.24 8.71 1.01
CA TYR A 225 -26.35 7.79 0.72
C TYR A 225 -27.06 7.27 1.97
N ASN A 226 -26.57 7.61 3.17
CA ASN A 226 -27.13 7.14 4.43
C ASN A 226 -28.15 8.11 5.05
N ILE A 227 -28.28 9.31 4.49
CA ILE A 227 -29.25 10.32 4.93
C ILE A 227 -30.41 10.39 3.94
N ASP A 228 -31.62 10.59 4.43
CA ASP A 228 -32.77 10.83 3.56
C ASP A 228 -32.69 12.21 2.89
N GLU A 229 -33.48 12.42 1.83
CA GLU A 229 -33.46 13.64 1.03
C GLU A 229 -33.81 14.88 1.87
N GLU A 230 -34.72 14.73 2.84
CA GLU A 230 -35.14 15.83 3.72
C GLU A 230 -34.04 16.22 4.69
N ALA A 231 -33.33 15.25 5.27
CA ALA A 231 -32.16 15.46 6.10
C ALA A 231 -31.00 16.07 5.31
N ALA A 232 -30.76 15.61 4.08
CA ALA A 232 -29.76 16.21 3.19
C ALA A 232 -30.07 17.67 2.86
N LEU A 233 -31.34 17.98 2.58
CA LEU A 233 -31.80 19.34 2.32
C LEU A 233 -31.67 20.23 3.57
N GLN A 234 -32.10 19.75 4.73
CA GLN A 234 -31.97 20.48 5.99
C GLN A 234 -30.50 20.76 6.33
N ALA A 235 -29.60 19.80 6.13
CA ALA A 235 -28.17 19.99 6.33
C ALA A 235 -27.59 21.04 5.37
N ALA A 236 -27.97 20.99 4.09
CA ALA A 236 -27.54 21.99 3.10
C ALA A 236 -28.05 23.39 3.44
N LEU A 237 -29.30 23.52 3.89
CA LEU A 237 -29.88 24.79 4.37
C LEU A 237 -29.16 25.29 5.62
N ALA A 238 -28.88 24.42 6.59
CA ALA A 238 -28.16 24.78 7.81
C ALA A 238 -26.73 25.27 7.52
N LEU A 239 -26.01 24.59 6.62
CA LEU A 239 -24.69 25.03 6.16
C LEU A 239 -24.77 26.39 5.47
N SER A 240 -25.73 26.55 4.54
CA SER A 240 -25.92 27.82 3.81
C SER A 240 -26.28 28.98 4.73
N LEU A 241 -27.06 28.74 5.81
CA LEU A 241 -27.39 29.75 6.81
C LEU A 241 -26.23 30.06 7.76
N SER A 242 -25.31 29.12 7.98
CA SER A 242 -24.13 29.32 8.83
C SER A 242 -22.98 30.04 8.12
N GLU A 243 -22.98 30.03 6.78
CA GLU A 243 -22.00 30.75 5.95
C GLU A 243 -22.40 32.21 5.69
N ASN A 244 -23.51 32.69 6.29
CA ASN A 244 -24.07 34.02 6.09
C ASN A 244 -24.27 34.81 7.40
#